data_AF-A0A8C5D9X7-F1
#
_entry.id   AF-A0A8C5D9X7-F1
#
_cell.length_a   1.000
_cell.length_b   1.000
_cell.length_c   1.000
_cell.angle_alpha   90.00
_cell.angle_beta   90.00
_cell.angle_gamma   90.00
#
_symmetry.space_group_name_H-M   'P 1'
#
loop_
_entity.id
_entity.type
_entity.pdbx_description
1 polymer ?
#
loop_
_entity_poly.entity_id
_entity_poly.type
_entity_poly.pdbx_seq_one_letter_code
_entity_poly.pdbx_strand_id
1 'polypeptide(L)' 'NIVEAILTLTLLFKCCVNQITINPGECPNFVPSPYFKPCADKCSNDYDCAYNEKCCYQGCGRTCVAIQQGKT' A
#
# COMPACT_ATOMS: atom_id res chain seq x y z
N ASN A 1 -8.00 -33.09 5.40
CA ASN A 1 -8.58 -33.69 4.16
C ASN A 1 -8.07 -32.91 2.94
N ILE A 2 -7.99 -33.49 1.73
CA ILE A 2 -7.49 -32.79 0.51
C ILE A 2 -8.29 -31.50 0.26
N VAL A 3 -9.60 -31.53 0.52
CA VAL A 3 -10.51 -30.39 0.39
C VAL A 3 -10.14 -29.23 1.33
N GLU A 4 -9.74 -29.53 2.57
CA GLU A 4 -9.30 -28.49 3.53
C GLU A 4 -7.98 -27.85 3.09
N ALA A 5 -7.03 -28.65 2.58
CA ALA A 5 -5.75 -28.13 2.10
C ALA A 5 -5.93 -27.17 0.91
N ILE A 6 -6.81 -27.49 -0.05
CA ILE A 6 -7.14 -26.61 -1.18
C ILE A 6 -7.79 -25.31 -0.70
N LEU A 7 -8.73 -25.39 0.26
CA LEU A 7 -9.38 -24.21 0.82
C LEU A 7 -8.38 -23.29 1.54
N THR A 8 -7.46 -23.85 2.33
CA THR A 8 -6.42 -23.05 3.00
C THR A 8 -5.45 -22.40 2.01
N LEU A 9 -5.05 -23.12 0.96
CA LEU A 9 -4.12 -22.61 -0.04
C LEU A 9 -4.77 -21.49 -0.86
N THR A 10 -6.02 -21.67 -1.30
CA THR A 10 -6.76 -20.64 -2.04
C THR A 10 -7.01 -19.38 -1.20
N LEU A 11 -7.26 -19.49 0.10
CA LEU A 11 -7.40 -18.35 1.00
C LEU A 11 -6.06 -17.61 1.22
N LEU A 12 -4.95 -18.32 1.34
CA LEU A 12 -3.61 -17.73 1.40
C LEU A 12 -3.29 -16.97 0.11
N PHE A 13 -3.55 -17.58 -1.06
CA PHE A 13 -3.39 -16.90 -2.35
C PHE A 13 -4.37 -15.73 -2.52
N LYS A 14 -5.62 -15.86 -2.07
CA LYS A 14 -6.62 -14.79 -2.14
C LYS A 14 -6.23 -13.60 -1.26
N CYS A 15 -5.62 -13.83 -0.09
CA CYS A 15 -5.09 -12.79 0.80
C CYS A 15 -3.92 -12.02 0.15
N CYS A 16 -3.04 -12.73 -0.57
CA CYS A 16 -1.96 -12.10 -1.33
C CYS A 16 -2.46 -11.35 -2.59
N VAL A 17 -3.61 -11.73 -3.15
CA VAL A 17 -4.19 -11.13 -4.37
C VAL A 17 -5.22 -10.04 -4.06
N ASN A 18 -5.94 -10.14 -2.95
CA ASN A 18 -6.88 -9.14 -2.46
C ASN A 18 -6.13 -8.34 -1.41
N GLN A 19 -5.33 -7.42 -1.91
CA GLN A 19 -4.94 -6.16 -1.28
C GLN A 19 -5.49 -6.08 0.16
N ILE A 20 -4.74 -6.62 1.13
CA ILE A 20 -4.99 -6.31 2.52
C ILE A 20 -4.84 -4.80 2.59
N THR A 21 -5.97 -4.08 2.58
CA THR A 21 -5.96 -2.63 2.56
C THR A 21 -5.68 -2.20 3.98
N ILE A 22 -4.40 -2.32 4.37
CA ILE A 22 -3.91 -1.78 5.62
C ILE A 22 -4.06 -0.27 5.51
N ASN A 23 -4.77 0.31 6.46
CA ASN A 23 -5.23 1.71 6.44
C ASN A 23 -6.17 1.98 5.24
N PRO A 24 -7.50 1.81 5.41
CA PRO A 24 -8.48 2.12 4.38
C PRO A 24 -8.38 3.60 3.98
N GLY A 25 -8.33 3.88 2.68
CA GLY A 25 -8.10 5.22 2.12
C GLY A 25 -7.15 5.17 0.93
N GLU A 26 -7.01 6.31 0.24
CA GLU A 26 -6.16 6.43 -0.94
C GLU A 26 -4.96 7.34 -0.69
N CYS A 27 -3.90 7.12 -1.47
CA CYS A 27 -2.78 8.05 -1.54
C CYS A 27 -3.28 9.42 -2.03
N PRO A 28 -2.83 10.53 -1.43
CA PRO A 28 -3.15 11.85 -1.96
C PRO A 28 -2.67 11.98 -3.40
N ASN A 29 -3.49 12.61 -4.25
CA ASN A 29 -3.11 12.93 -5.63
C ASN A 29 -1.91 13.87 -5.60
N PHE A 30 -0.78 13.42 -6.17
CA PHE A 30 0.41 14.22 -6.34
C PHE A 30 0.71 14.40 -7.83
N VAL A 31 1.01 15.62 -8.26
CA VAL A 31 1.44 15.89 -9.64
C VAL A 31 2.94 15.59 -9.72
N PRO A 32 3.37 14.53 -10.44
CA PRO A 32 4.79 14.22 -10.56
C PRO A 32 5.50 15.36 -11.32
N SER A 33 6.49 15.97 -10.68
CA SER A 33 7.45 16.84 -11.40
C SER A 33 8.39 15.96 -12.22
N PRO A 34 8.70 16.33 -13.47
CA PRO A 34 9.71 15.61 -14.25
C PRO A 34 11.14 15.84 -13.73
N TYR A 35 11.34 16.79 -12.80
CA TYR A 35 12.63 17.13 -12.24
C TYR A 35 12.75 16.66 -10.79
N PHE A 36 13.18 15.41 -10.61
CA PHE A 36 13.63 14.95 -9.29
C PHE A 36 14.99 14.25 -9.42
N LYS A 37 15.89 14.55 -8.47
CA LYS A 37 17.08 13.72 -8.27
C LYS A 37 16.61 12.37 -7.70
N PRO A 38 17.22 11.23 -8.10
CA PRO A 38 16.93 9.95 -7.47
C PRO A 38 17.08 10.06 -5.94
N CYS A 39 16.12 9.53 -5.20
CA CYS A 39 16.17 9.46 -3.76
C CYS A 39 15.73 8.08 -3.27
N ALA A 40 16.16 7.72 -2.06
CA ALA A 40 15.82 6.44 -1.46
C ALA A 40 14.35 6.43 -1.00
N ASP A 41 13.73 5.27 -1.13
CA ASP A 41 12.44 4.99 -0.51
C ASP A 41 12.58 4.93 1.01
N LYS A 42 11.59 5.49 1.72
CA LYS A 42 11.50 5.44 3.19
C LYS A 42 10.56 4.35 3.70
N CYS A 43 9.74 3.78 2.81
CA CYS A 43 8.83 2.69 3.08
C CYS A 43 8.72 1.81 1.82
N SER A 44 8.41 0.53 2.01
CA SER A 44 8.15 -0.44 0.94
C SER A 44 6.66 -0.70 0.79
N ASN A 45 5.91 -0.71 1.89
CA ASN A 45 4.47 -0.97 1.93
C ASN A 45 3.81 -0.31 3.16
N ASP A 46 2.48 -0.41 3.25
CA ASP A 46 1.69 0.25 4.31
C ASP A 46 2.00 -0.26 5.73
N TYR A 47 2.59 -1.45 5.89
CA TYR A 47 3.00 -1.97 7.21
C TYR A 47 4.24 -1.27 7.78
N ASP A 48 5.01 -0.59 6.92
CA ASP A 48 6.15 0.22 7.35
C ASP A 48 5.71 1.56 7.95
N CYS A 49 4.41 1.90 7.83
CA CYS A 49 3.85 3.19 8.20
C CYS A 49 3.00 3.13 9.48
N ALA A 50 2.75 4.29 10.10
CA ALA A 50 1.90 4.36 11.27
C ALA A 50 0.42 4.06 10.93
N TYR A 51 -0.40 3.91 11.98
CA TYR A 51 -1.85 3.82 11.81
C TYR A 51 -2.39 5.07 11.07
N ASN A 52 -3.26 4.88 10.08
CA ASN A 52 -3.79 5.92 9.17
C ASN A 52 -2.78 6.54 8.20
N GLU A 53 -1.66 5.87 7.93
CA GLU A 53 -0.71 6.29 6.89
C GLU A 53 -0.58 5.22 5.79
N LYS A 54 -0.26 5.63 4.57
CA LYS A 54 0.04 4.72 3.46
C LYS A 54 1.40 5.01 2.88
N CYS A 55 2.04 3.98 2.36
CA CYS A 55 3.31 4.11 1.68
C CYS A 55 3.07 4.54 0.22
N CYS A 56 3.18 5.84 -0.04
CA CYS A 56 2.81 6.45 -1.30
C CYS A 56 4.01 7.02 -2.04
N TYR A 57 3.95 7.04 -3.37
CA TYR A 57 4.97 7.69 -4.19
C TYR A 57 4.83 9.21 -4.08
N GLN A 58 5.87 9.88 -3.57
CA GLN A 58 5.98 11.34 -3.51
C GLN A 58 7.31 11.78 -4.10
N GLY A 59 7.24 12.56 -5.18
CA GLY A 59 8.43 13.05 -5.85
C GLY A 59 9.28 11.93 -6.46
N CYS A 60 10.48 11.70 -5.94
CA CYS A 60 11.44 10.69 -6.42
C CYS A 60 11.35 9.32 -5.74
N GLY A 61 10.56 9.18 -4.67
CA GLY A 61 10.55 7.95 -3.87
C GLY A 61 9.28 7.80 -3.03
N ARG A 62 9.24 6.74 -2.24
CA ARG A 62 8.11 6.38 -1.38
C ARG A 62 8.27 6.92 0.03
N THR A 63 7.19 7.46 0.58
CA THR A 63 7.12 7.93 1.97
C THR A 63 5.76 7.64 2.57
N CYS A 64 5.71 7.47 3.89
CA CYS A 64 4.46 7.38 4.62
C CYS A 64 3.75 8.73 4.59
N VAL A 65 2.48 8.72 4.19
CA VAL A 65 1.62 9.91 4.11
C VAL A 65 0.28 9.61 4.74
N ALA A 66 -0.31 10.62 5.38
CA ALA A 66 -1.67 10.51 5.90
C ALA A 66 -2.65 10.19 4.78
N ILE A 67 -3.54 9.22 5.03
CA ILE A 67 -4.61 8.87 4.11
C ILE A 67 -5.52 10.07 3.85
N GLN A 68 -5.93 10.26 2.59
CA GLN A 68 -7.12 11.05 2.32
C GLN A 68 -8.31 10.14 2.56
N GLN A 69 -9.13 10.45 3.58
CA GLN A 69 -10.42 9.80 3.72
C GLN A 69 -11.23 10.18 2.48
N GLY A 70 -11.56 9.19 1.65
CA GLY A 70 -12.32 9.41 0.43
C GLY A 70 -13.54 10.26 0.73
N LYS A 71 -13.63 11.43 0.09
CA LYS A 71 -14.81 12.26 0.13
C LYS A 71 -15.93 11.46 -0.54
N THR A 72 -16.87 10.97 0.26
CA THR A 72 -18.16 10.40 -0.20
C THR A 72 -18.87 11.33 -1.16
#